data_AF-A0A1F6FYS8-F1
#
_entry.id   AF-A0A1F6FYS8-F1
#
_cell.length_a   1.000
_cell.length_b   1.000
_cell.length_c   1.000
_cell.angle_alpha   90.00
_cell.angle_beta   90.00
_cell.angle_gamma   90.00
#
_symmetry.space_group_name_H-M   'P 1'
#
loop_
_entity.id
_entity.type
_entity.pdbx_description
1 polymer ?
#
loop_
_entity_poly.entity_id
_entity_poly.type
_entity_poly.pdbx_seq_one_letter_code
_entity_poly.pdbx_strand_id
1 'polypeptide(L)'
;MAAGRQSVRTASLVGGTVSFVGVARDLETAGNLIDILDAYEGAPGAVLVNVAPRNGAAKKWENGTPFGYFRYKQVLMVSSIDGLTLSLVKKLGLVDAVRVLNIPTVMEWFVSENILSREEGERIVNTQFRSYECVPRVAAYLLENKEVEGERMSIADVPDAPSAVWWADNFGNCKTTLLRNDIPHDDRVETRFGALPYFERLKDVPDGTVALVTGSSGIGAHRF
;
A
#
# COMPACT_ATOMS: atom_id res chain seq x y z
N MET A 1 13.89 15.76 4.05
CA MET A 1 15.11 15.04 3.58
C MET A 1 14.81 13.59 3.15
N ALA A 2 14.12 12.78 3.97
CA ALA A 2 13.86 11.37 3.63
C ALA A 2 13.03 11.16 2.33
N ALA A 3 11.92 11.88 2.17
CA ALA A 3 11.08 11.79 0.96
C ALA A 3 11.87 12.10 -0.33
N GLY A 4 12.57 13.24 -0.37
CA GLY A 4 13.38 13.62 -1.54
C GLY A 4 14.46 12.58 -1.89
N ARG A 5 15.14 12.00 -0.89
CA ARG A 5 16.11 10.93 -1.13
C ARG A 5 15.45 9.69 -1.74
N GLN A 6 14.30 9.27 -1.22
CA GLN A 6 13.56 8.11 -1.74
C GLN A 6 13.10 8.32 -3.17
N SER A 7 12.54 9.50 -3.46
CA SER A 7 12.10 9.85 -4.82
C SER A 7 13.25 9.88 -5.80
N VAL A 8 14.38 10.54 -5.46
CA VAL A 8 15.55 10.62 -6.33
C VAL A 8 16.19 9.24 -6.55
N ARG A 9 16.33 8.44 -5.50
CA ARG A 9 16.87 7.07 -5.61
C ARG A 9 16.00 6.22 -6.54
N THR A 10 14.69 6.25 -6.33
CA THR A 10 13.75 5.51 -7.18
C THR A 10 13.83 5.99 -8.62
N ALA A 11 13.72 7.30 -8.86
CA ALA A 11 13.79 7.88 -10.20
C ALA A 11 15.11 7.51 -10.92
N SER A 12 16.24 7.54 -10.20
CA SER A 12 17.55 7.18 -10.76
C SER A 12 17.66 5.72 -11.21
N LEU A 13 16.90 4.80 -10.59
CA LEU A 13 16.95 3.37 -10.88
C LEU A 13 15.90 2.95 -11.91
N VAL A 14 14.70 3.54 -11.86
CA VAL A 14 13.58 3.17 -12.75
C VAL A 14 13.55 4.00 -14.04
N GLY A 15 14.29 5.12 -14.09
CA GLY A 15 14.34 5.99 -15.28
C GLY A 15 13.04 6.74 -15.57
N GLY A 16 12.23 7.03 -14.54
CA GLY A 16 10.89 7.61 -14.70
C GLY A 16 10.50 8.64 -13.64
N THR A 17 9.32 9.24 -13.82
CA THR A 17 8.74 10.19 -12.86
C THR A 17 8.30 9.48 -11.59
N VAL A 18 8.60 10.07 -10.43
CA VAL A 18 8.20 9.53 -9.12
C VAL A 18 7.34 10.56 -8.39
N SER A 19 6.10 10.17 -8.10
CA SER A 19 5.21 10.88 -7.18
C SER A 19 5.35 10.29 -5.78
N PHE A 20 5.35 11.15 -4.76
CA PHE A 20 5.51 10.73 -3.37
C PHE A 20 4.27 11.08 -2.56
N VAL A 21 3.73 10.09 -1.84
CA VAL A 21 2.64 10.27 -0.87
C VAL A 21 3.20 9.97 0.52
N GLY A 22 3.18 10.99 1.39
CA GLY A 22 3.54 10.82 2.80
C GLY A 22 2.37 10.21 3.55
N VAL A 23 2.64 9.21 4.38
CA VAL A 23 1.63 8.51 5.17
C VAL A 23 2.07 8.43 6.63
N ALA A 24 1.13 8.56 7.57
CA ALA A 24 1.44 8.46 9.00
C ALA A 24 1.22 7.04 9.56
N ARG A 25 0.27 6.28 9.00
CA ARG A 25 -0.16 4.98 9.51
C ARG A 25 -0.38 3.95 8.41
N ASP A 26 -0.39 2.67 8.79
CA ASP A 26 -0.59 1.54 7.89
C ASP A 26 -1.98 1.50 7.25
N LEU A 27 -3.04 1.80 7.99
CA LEU A 27 -4.40 1.85 7.43
C LEU A 27 -4.58 3.00 6.41
N GLU A 28 -4.04 4.17 6.71
CA GLU A 28 -3.99 5.31 5.78
C GLU A 28 -3.24 4.92 4.49
N THR A 29 -2.16 4.16 4.63
CA THR A 29 -1.41 3.64 3.50
C THR A 29 -2.25 2.68 2.66
N ALA A 30 -3.02 1.81 3.29
CA ALA A 30 -3.91 0.89 2.58
C ALA A 30 -4.93 1.67 1.71
N GLY A 31 -5.54 2.72 2.26
CA GLY A 31 -6.49 3.54 1.50
C GLY A 31 -5.85 4.28 0.32
N ASN A 32 -4.71 4.93 0.56
CA ASN A 32 -3.94 5.60 -0.50
C ASN A 32 -3.48 4.62 -1.58
N LEU A 33 -3.09 3.39 -1.22
CA LEU A 33 -2.70 2.36 -2.17
C LEU A 33 -3.84 2.03 -3.13
N ILE A 34 -5.08 1.88 -2.62
CA ILE A 34 -6.24 1.61 -3.47
C ILE A 34 -6.52 2.78 -4.42
N ASP A 35 -6.51 4.02 -3.91
CA ASP A 35 -6.72 5.21 -4.75
C ASP A 35 -5.65 5.35 -5.84
N ILE A 36 -4.40 5.04 -5.53
CA ILE A 36 -3.30 5.07 -6.51
C ILE A 36 -3.50 3.98 -7.56
N LEU A 37 -3.86 2.75 -7.16
CA LEU A 37 -4.11 1.65 -8.10
C LEU A 37 -5.28 1.95 -9.04
N ASP A 38 -6.32 2.64 -8.56
CA ASP A 38 -7.43 3.12 -9.40
C ASP A 38 -6.95 4.19 -10.40
N ALA A 39 -6.15 5.14 -9.94
CA ALA A 39 -5.62 6.23 -10.76
C ALA A 39 -4.67 5.78 -11.89
N TYR A 40 -4.13 4.56 -11.81
CA TYR A 40 -3.38 3.98 -12.92
C TYR A 40 -4.28 3.65 -14.13
N GLU A 41 -5.59 3.44 -13.94
CA GLU A 41 -6.55 3.12 -15.02
C GLU A 41 -6.09 1.96 -15.95
N GLY A 42 -5.29 1.03 -15.41
CA GLY A 42 -4.72 -0.09 -16.17
C GLY A 42 -3.39 0.18 -16.87
N ALA A 43 -2.85 1.40 -16.82
CA ALA A 43 -1.52 1.74 -17.31
C ALA A 43 -0.43 1.01 -16.51
N PRO A 44 0.72 0.69 -17.14
CA PRO A 44 1.85 0.08 -16.45
C PRO A 44 2.52 1.04 -15.48
N GLY A 45 3.06 0.50 -14.39
CA GLY A 45 3.84 1.28 -13.43
C GLY A 45 4.22 0.49 -12.19
N ALA A 46 4.72 1.19 -11.18
CA ALA A 46 5.06 0.59 -9.90
C ALA A 46 4.65 1.48 -8.73
N VAL A 47 4.17 0.84 -7.66
CA VAL A 47 3.92 1.47 -6.36
C VAL A 47 4.88 0.86 -5.34
N LEU A 48 5.73 1.71 -4.76
CA LEU A 48 6.67 1.33 -3.72
C LEU A 48 6.14 1.83 -2.39
N VAL A 49 5.79 0.90 -1.50
CA VAL A 49 5.16 1.20 -0.22
C VAL A 49 6.10 0.81 0.91
N ASN A 50 6.27 1.71 1.86
CA ASN A 50 7.10 1.44 3.04
C ASN A 50 6.47 2.05 4.28
N VAL A 51 5.84 1.20 5.08
CA VAL A 51 5.38 1.53 6.42
C VAL A 51 6.12 0.62 7.38
N ALA A 52 7.02 1.20 8.17
CA ALA A 52 7.83 0.46 9.15
C ALA A 52 7.50 0.97 10.55
N PRO A 53 6.31 0.66 11.08
CA PRO A 53 5.95 1.09 12.42
C PRO A 53 6.90 0.39 13.42
N ARG A 54 7.66 1.17 14.20
CA ARG A 54 8.62 0.65 15.18
C ARG A 54 7.97 0.26 16.52
N ASN A 55 6.65 0.12 16.54
CA ASN A 55 5.90 -0.33 17.72
C ASN A 55 6.10 -1.84 17.91
N GLY A 56 5.79 -2.34 19.12
CA GLY A 56 6.17 -3.69 19.58
C GLY A 56 5.82 -4.86 18.63
N ALA A 57 4.82 -4.71 17.76
CA ALA A 57 4.44 -5.71 16.76
C ALA A 57 5.55 -5.99 15.72
N ALA A 58 6.36 -4.99 15.35
CA ALA A 58 7.44 -5.16 14.37
C ALA A 58 8.68 -5.88 14.96
N LYS A 59 8.75 -6.06 16.29
CA LYS A 59 9.85 -6.80 16.96
C LYS A 59 9.78 -8.31 16.74
N LYS A 60 8.67 -8.84 16.19
CA LYS A 60 8.58 -10.25 15.80
C LYS A 60 9.53 -10.64 14.68
N TRP A 61 9.99 -9.65 13.91
CA TRP A 61 10.93 -9.84 12.81
C TRP A 61 12.34 -9.46 13.26
N GLU A 62 13.26 -10.41 13.19
CA GLU A 62 14.67 -10.23 13.59
C GLU A 62 15.32 -9.01 12.91
N ASN A 63 15.02 -8.80 11.63
CA ASN A 63 15.51 -7.67 10.85
C ASN A 63 14.48 -6.57 10.61
N GLY A 64 13.36 -6.54 11.33
CA GLY A 64 12.23 -5.62 11.09
C GLY A 64 11.35 -6.06 9.92
N THR A 65 10.22 -5.37 9.73
CA THR A 65 9.15 -5.76 8.79
C THR A 65 9.69 -6.22 7.42
N PRO A 66 9.28 -7.41 6.94
CA PRO A 66 9.66 -7.90 5.62
C PRO A 66 8.99 -7.11 4.50
N PHE A 67 9.60 -7.16 3.32
CA PHE A 67 9.02 -6.65 2.09
C PHE A 67 8.48 -7.79 1.25
N GLY A 68 7.50 -7.51 0.42
CA GLY A 68 7.00 -8.44 -0.57
C GLY A 68 6.53 -7.71 -1.81
N TYR A 69 6.26 -8.46 -2.86
CA TYR A 69 5.76 -7.91 -4.10
C TYR A 69 4.64 -8.75 -4.71
N PHE A 70 3.80 -8.10 -5.50
CA PHE A 70 2.81 -8.72 -6.37
C PHE A 70 2.55 -7.81 -7.57
N ARG A 71 1.79 -8.30 -8.55
CA ARG A 71 1.26 -7.47 -9.64
C ARG A 71 -0.25 -7.44 -9.55
N TYR A 72 -0.82 -6.26 -9.71
CA TYR A 72 -2.25 -6.08 -9.94
C TYR A 72 -2.42 -5.46 -11.33
N LYS A 73 -3.01 -6.22 -12.26
CA LYS A 73 -3.01 -5.88 -13.69
C LYS A 73 -1.57 -5.58 -14.15
N GLN A 74 -1.32 -4.40 -14.71
CA GLN A 74 -0.01 -3.96 -15.21
C GLN A 74 0.83 -3.20 -14.15
N VAL A 75 0.32 -3.06 -12.93
CA VAL A 75 1.00 -2.30 -11.87
C VAL A 75 1.76 -3.26 -10.95
N LEU A 76 3.07 -3.07 -10.86
CA LEU A 76 3.91 -3.73 -9.88
C LEU A 76 3.71 -3.09 -8.51
N MET A 77 3.57 -3.90 -7.48
CA MET A 77 3.50 -3.46 -6.10
C MET A 77 4.70 -4.05 -5.35
N VAL A 78 5.51 -3.21 -4.69
CA VAL A 78 6.53 -3.65 -3.72
C VAL A 78 6.27 -2.96 -2.39
N SER A 79 5.92 -3.71 -1.33
CA SER A 79 5.47 -3.16 -0.05
C SER A 79 6.05 -3.86 1.16
N SER A 80 6.12 -3.14 2.28
CA SER A 80 6.07 -3.76 3.61
C SER A 80 4.79 -4.61 3.75
N ILE A 81 4.89 -5.84 4.28
CA ILE A 81 3.74 -6.77 4.32
C ILE A 81 3.02 -6.86 5.66
N ASP A 82 3.55 -6.24 6.71
CA ASP A 82 3.00 -6.34 8.07
C ASP A 82 1.99 -5.22 8.37
N GLY A 83 1.19 -5.42 9.42
CA GLY A 83 0.13 -4.48 9.82
C GLY A 83 -1.02 -4.43 8.81
N LEU A 84 -1.64 -3.26 8.68
CA LEU A 84 -2.83 -3.06 7.84
C LEU A 84 -2.52 -2.61 6.41
N THR A 85 -1.26 -2.49 6.01
CA THR A 85 -0.88 -1.91 4.70
C THR A 85 -1.55 -2.59 3.51
N LEU A 86 -1.72 -3.91 3.55
CA LEU A 86 -2.36 -4.69 2.48
C LEU A 86 -3.81 -5.10 2.80
N SER A 87 -4.39 -4.59 3.89
CA SER A 87 -5.71 -5.01 4.38
C SER A 87 -6.85 -4.69 3.40
N LEU A 88 -6.78 -3.55 2.68
CA LEU A 88 -7.77 -3.21 1.66
C LEU A 88 -7.53 -3.95 0.33
N VAL A 89 -6.29 -4.33 0.02
CA VAL A 89 -5.97 -5.23 -1.10
C VAL A 89 -6.63 -6.59 -0.86
N LYS A 90 -6.54 -7.11 0.37
CA LYS A 90 -7.26 -8.31 0.82
C LYS A 90 -8.77 -8.14 0.71
N LYS A 91 -9.33 -7.09 1.33
CA LYS A 91 -10.79 -6.85 1.38
C LYS A 91 -11.41 -6.82 -0.02
N LEU A 92 -10.72 -6.20 -0.98
CA LEU A 92 -11.19 -6.04 -2.34
C LEU A 92 -10.84 -7.24 -3.25
N GLY A 93 -10.18 -8.27 -2.72
CA GLY A 93 -9.82 -9.48 -3.47
C GLY A 93 -8.92 -9.21 -4.67
N LEU A 94 -7.98 -8.27 -4.57
CA LEU A 94 -7.19 -7.83 -5.73
C LEU A 94 -6.12 -8.85 -6.15
N VAL A 95 -5.61 -9.63 -5.21
CA VAL A 95 -4.64 -10.71 -5.42
C VAL A 95 -4.84 -11.82 -4.39
N ASP A 96 -4.44 -13.04 -4.71
CA ASP A 96 -4.54 -14.18 -3.77
C ASP A 96 -3.31 -14.35 -2.87
N ALA A 97 -2.16 -13.82 -3.30
CA ALA A 97 -0.89 -14.03 -2.62
C ALA A 97 0.13 -12.92 -2.91
N VAL A 98 1.11 -12.82 -2.02
CA VAL A 98 2.27 -11.91 -2.12
C VAL A 98 3.54 -12.75 -2.07
N ARG A 99 4.55 -12.39 -2.87
CA ARG A 99 5.89 -12.99 -2.77
C ARG A 99 6.72 -12.20 -1.76
N VAL A 100 6.98 -12.80 -0.62
CA VAL A 100 7.76 -12.22 0.49
C VAL A 100 9.25 -12.40 0.21
N LEU A 101 9.98 -11.31 0.28
CA LEU A 101 11.39 -11.23 -0.08
C LEU A 101 12.28 -11.48 1.14
N ASN A 102 13.23 -12.41 0.98
CA ASN A 102 14.35 -12.55 1.89
C ASN A 102 15.50 -11.67 1.38
N ILE A 103 15.74 -10.51 2.01
CA ILE A 103 16.74 -9.53 1.54
C ILE A 103 18.13 -10.15 1.37
N PRO A 104 18.71 -10.89 2.34
CA PRO A 104 19.97 -11.61 2.14
C PRO A 104 20.00 -12.47 0.87
N THR A 105 18.99 -13.32 0.68
CA THR A 105 18.90 -14.19 -0.50
C THR A 105 18.81 -13.40 -1.81
N VAL A 106 17.98 -12.35 -1.84
CA VAL A 106 17.80 -11.51 -3.03
C VAL A 106 19.08 -10.73 -3.37
N MET A 107 19.79 -10.21 -2.37
CA MET A 107 21.04 -9.49 -2.60
C MET A 107 22.16 -10.42 -3.06
N GLU A 108 22.28 -11.62 -2.48
CA GLU A 108 23.25 -12.63 -2.95
C GLU A 108 22.99 -13.00 -4.41
N TRP A 109 21.71 -13.19 -4.77
CA TRP A 109 21.33 -13.45 -6.14
C TRP A 109 21.63 -12.27 -7.09
N PHE A 110 21.39 -11.03 -6.67
CA PHE A 110 21.78 -9.86 -7.46
C PHE A 110 23.30 -9.79 -7.67
N VAL A 111 24.10 -10.23 -6.70
CA VAL A 111 25.56 -10.34 -6.85
C VAL A 111 25.93 -11.45 -7.84
N SER A 112 25.29 -12.63 -7.78
CA SER A 112 25.58 -13.72 -8.72
C SER A 112 25.22 -13.38 -10.17
N GLU A 113 24.19 -12.56 -10.37
CA GLU A 113 23.75 -12.08 -11.69
C GLU A 113 24.53 -10.84 -12.17
N ASN A 114 25.58 -10.40 -11.46
CA ASN A 114 26.35 -9.19 -11.74
C ASN A 114 25.50 -7.89 -11.81
N ILE A 115 24.36 -7.86 -11.12
CA ILE A 115 23.50 -6.67 -10.98
C ILE A 115 24.10 -5.74 -9.91
N LEU A 116 24.73 -6.31 -8.89
CA LEU A 116 25.42 -5.60 -7.82
C LEU A 116 26.83 -6.15 -7.65
N SER A 117 27.75 -5.30 -7.17
CA SER A 117 29.01 -5.79 -6.64
C SER A 117 28.82 -6.51 -5.29
N ARG A 118 29.75 -7.41 -4.94
CA ARG A 118 29.74 -8.10 -3.63
C ARG A 118 29.71 -7.12 -2.45
N GLU A 119 30.51 -6.05 -2.53
CA GLU A 119 30.56 -4.99 -1.51
C GLU A 119 29.21 -4.28 -1.36
N GLU A 120 28.53 -3.98 -2.47
CA GLU A 120 27.20 -3.37 -2.43
C GLU A 120 26.16 -4.31 -1.83
N GLY A 121 26.16 -5.59 -2.22
CA GLY A 121 25.27 -6.60 -1.65
C GLY A 121 25.39 -6.69 -0.14
N GLU A 122 26.62 -6.85 0.38
CA GLU A 122 26.91 -6.91 1.81
C GLU A 122 26.48 -5.63 2.54
N ARG A 123 26.74 -4.45 1.96
CA ARG A 123 26.31 -3.17 2.53
C ARG A 123 24.79 -3.07 2.64
N ILE A 124 24.04 -3.56 1.64
CA ILE A 124 22.58 -3.50 1.64
C ILE A 124 21.99 -4.47 2.67
N VAL A 125 22.55 -5.67 2.79
CA VAL A 125 22.10 -6.65 3.79
C VAL A 125 22.23 -6.11 5.22
N ASN A 126 23.31 -5.38 5.51
CA ASN A 126 23.62 -4.87 6.85
C ASN A 126 23.08 -3.46 7.14
N THR A 127 22.35 -2.84 6.21
CA THR A 127 21.86 -1.46 6.40
C THR A 127 20.57 -1.39 7.22
N GLN A 128 20.43 -0.31 8.00
CA GLN A 128 19.16 0.03 8.66
C GLN A 128 18.14 0.70 7.71
N PHE A 129 18.58 1.13 6.52
CA PHE A 129 17.75 1.82 5.53
C PHE A 129 17.29 0.89 4.39
N ARG A 130 16.77 -0.28 4.75
CA ARG A 130 16.39 -1.34 3.79
C ARG A 130 15.41 -0.88 2.72
N SER A 131 14.43 -0.03 3.06
CA SER A 131 13.48 0.53 2.09
C SER A 131 14.09 1.56 1.14
N TYR A 132 15.23 2.17 1.48
CA TYR A 132 15.96 3.07 0.60
C TYR A 132 16.90 2.31 -0.34
N GLU A 133 17.56 1.27 0.17
CA GLU A 133 18.56 0.54 -0.61
C GLU A 133 18.00 -0.64 -1.38
N CYS A 134 17.12 -1.45 -0.78
CA CYS A 134 16.63 -2.69 -1.37
C CYS A 134 15.40 -2.46 -2.27
N VAL A 135 14.36 -1.81 -1.74
CA VAL A 135 13.05 -1.73 -2.41
C VAL A 135 13.11 -1.09 -3.81
N PRO A 136 13.79 0.06 -4.02
CA PRO A 136 13.92 0.65 -5.35
C PRO A 136 14.66 -0.22 -6.37
N ARG A 137 15.67 -0.98 -5.93
CA ARG A 137 16.46 -1.86 -6.80
C ARG A 137 15.66 -3.09 -7.21
N VAL A 138 14.97 -3.69 -6.24
CA VAL A 138 14.05 -4.79 -6.51
C VAL A 138 12.94 -4.34 -7.45
N ALA A 139 12.36 -3.16 -7.23
CA ALA A 139 11.34 -2.62 -8.13
C ALA A 139 11.87 -2.38 -9.55
N ALA A 140 13.05 -1.78 -9.71
CA ALA A 140 13.68 -1.57 -11.01
C ALA A 140 13.89 -2.89 -11.75
N TYR A 141 14.41 -3.92 -11.07
CA TYR A 141 14.61 -5.25 -11.63
C TYR A 141 13.28 -5.89 -12.06
N LEU A 142 12.26 -5.85 -11.20
CA LEU A 142 10.94 -6.41 -11.48
C LEU A 142 10.21 -5.66 -12.60
N LEU A 143 10.41 -4.33 -12.74
CA LEU A 143 9.80 -3.55 -13.82
C LEU A 143 10.23 -4.01 -15.21
N GLU A 144 11.39 -4.65 -15.36
CA GLU A 144 11.85 -5.27 -16.61
C GLU A 144 11.17 -6.62 -16.93
N ASN A 145 10.00 -6.89 -16.34
CA ASN A 145 9.26 -8.16 -16.44
C ASN A 145 10.03 -9.39 -15.93
N LYS A 146 10.96 -9.18 -15.01
CA LYS A 146 11.71 -10.24 -14.34
C LYS A 146 11.00 -10.65 -13.04
N GLU A 147 11.40 -11.77 -12.47
CA GLU A 147 10.93 -12.26 -11.17
C GLU A 147 12.08 -12.33 -10.17
N VAL A 148 11.74 -12.19 -8.89
CA VAL A 148 12.67 -12.37 -7.77
C VAL A 148 12.12 -13.50 -6.91
N GLU A 149 12.97 -14.46 -6.56
CA GLU A 149 12.55 -15.54 -5.67
C GLU A 149 12.07 -15.00 -4.32
N GLY A 150 11.00 -15.59 -3.81
CA GLY A 150 10.39 -15.20 -2.55
C GLY A 150 9.39 -16.23 -2.07
N GLU A 151 9.18 -16.25 -0.76
CA GLU A 151 8.20 -17.13 -0.13
C GLU A 151 6.79 -16.67 -0.47
N ARG A 152 5.92 -17.58 -0.89
CA ARG A 152 4.52 -17.25 -1.17
C ARG A 152 3.74 -17.15 0.12
N MET A 153 3.28 -15.95 0.48
CA MET A 153 2.36 -15.69 1.58
C MET A 153 0.94 -15.52 1.04
N SER A 154 -0.06 -16.14 1.66
CA SER A 154 -1.46 -15.94 1.27
C SER A 154 -1.91 -14.53 1.64
N ILE A 155 -2.71 -13.88 0.78
CA ILE A 155 -3.31 -12.59 1.15
C ILE A 155 -4.25 -12.75 2.36
N ALA A 156 -4.77 -13.96 2.58
CA ALA A 156 -5.63 -14.27 3.70
C ALA A 156 -4.93 -14.09 5.07
N ASP A 157 -3.60 -14.21 5.09
CA ASP A 157 -2.77 -14.05 6.29
C ASP A 157 -2.60 -12.58 6.70
N VAL A 158 -2.96 -11.63 5.82
CA VAL A 158 -3.00 -10.19 6.15
C VAL A 158 -4.21 -9.92 7.05
N PRO A 159 -4.07 -9.10 8.13
CA PRO A 159 -5.21 -8.72 8.96
C PRO A 159 -6.32 -8.01 8.16
N ASP A 160 -7.58 -8.23 8.56
CA ASP A 160 -8.72 -7.56 7.93
C ASP A 160 -8.72 -6.05 8.22
N ALA A 161 -9.18 -5.27 7.26
CA ALA A 161 -9.34 -3.83 7.45
C ALA A 161 -10.45 -3.58 8.48
N PRO A 162 -10.18 -2.87 9.59
CA PRO A 162 -11.21 -2.57 10.58
C PRO A 162 -12.25 -1.61 9.99
N SER A 163 -13.48 -1.62 10.50
CA SER A 163 -14.49 -0.58 10.20
C SER A 163 -14.06 0.74 10.84
N ALA A 164 -13.38 1.60 10.07
CA ALA A 164 -12.71 2.77 10.60
C ALA A 164 -12.58 3.89 9.56
N VAL A 165 -12.33 5.10 10.05
CA VAL A 165 -11.87 6.21 9.21
C VAL A 165 -10.38 6.00 8.91
N TRP A 166 -10.01 5.92 7.64
CA TRP A 166 -8.61 5.79 7.22
C TRP A 166 -8.00 7.13 6.79
N TRP A 167 -8.83 8.13 6.45
CA TRP A 167 -8.38 9.45 6.06
C TRP A 167 -9.42 10.53 6.38
N ALA A 168 -8.94 11.69 6.84
CA ALA A 168 -9.72 12.91 6.88
C ALA A 168 -9.13 13.85 5.83
N ASP A 169 -9.93 14.24 4.84
CA ASP A 169 -9.45 15.10 3.76
C ASP A 169 -9.37 16.58 4.17
N ASN A 170 -8.83 17.41 3.27
CA ASN A 170 -8.65 18.84 3.51
C ASN A 170 -9.97 19.63 3.60
N PHE A 171 -11.11 19.01 3.27
CA PHE A 171 -12.44 19.59 3.40
C PHE A 171 -13.14 19.13 4.69
N GLY A 172 -12.51 18.23 5.46
CA GLY A 172 -13.07 17.68 6.69
C GLY A 172 -13.91 16.42 6.49
N ASN A 173 -13.96 15.84 5.28
CA ASN A 173 -14.67 14.59 5.06
C ASN A 173 -13.88 13.42 5.66
N CYS A 174 -14.58 12.54 6.38
CA CYS A 174 -14.02 11.30 6.89
C CYS A 174 -14.24 10.17 5.90
N LYS A 175 -13.17 9.67 5.28
CA LYS A 175 -13.21 8.49 4.40
C LYS A 175 -13.12 7.23 5.23
N THR A 176 -14.04 6.29 5.02
CA THR A 176 -14.10 5.04 5.80
C THR A 176 -13.57 3.87 5.01
N THR A 177 -13.31 2.75 5.67
CA THR A 177 -12.98 1.48 5.01
C THR A 177 -14.22 0.73 4.51
N LEU A 178 -15.42 1.25 4.77
CA LEU A 178 -16.69 0.60 4.45
C LEU A 178 -17.08 0.87 3.01
N LEU A 179 -17.55 -0.17 2.32
CA LEU A 179 -18.21 -0.09 1.03
C LEU A 179 -19.71 0.04 1.25
N ARG A 180 -20.44 0.44 0.20
CA ARG A 180 -21.91 0.51 0.26
C ARG A 180 -22.58 -0.78 0.71
N ASN A 181 -22.00 -1.93 0.35
CA ASN A 181 -22.53 -3.25 0.69
C ASN A 181 -22.16 -3.70 2.12
N ASP A 182 -21.28 -2.97 2.82
CA ASP A 182 -20.94 -3.25 4.22
C ASP A 182 -21.93 -2.61 5.20
N ILE A 183 -22.82 -1.74 4.71
CA ILE A 183 -23.81 -1.02 5.52
C ILE A 183 -25.23 -1.34 5.04
N PRO A 184 -26.24 -1.34 5.94
CA PRO A 184 -27.65 -1.56 5.58
C PRO A 184 -28.10 -0.66 4.43
N HIS A 185 -29.00 -1.15 3.58
CA HIS A 185 -29.55 -0.40 2.45
C HIS A 185 -30.67 0.58 2.85
N ASP A 186 -30.60 1.10 4.07
CA ASP A 186 -31.56 2.04 4.64
C ASP A 186 -31.13 3.49 4.36
N ASP A 187 -32.10 4.41 4.39
CA ASP A 187 -31.86 5.86 4.28
C ASP A 187 -31.14 6.41 5.51
N ARG A 188 -31.09 5.66 6.62
CA ARG A 188 -30.40 6.01 7.85
C ARG A 188 -29.57 4.83 8.33
N VAL A 189 -28.30 5.09 8.58
CA VAL A 189 -27.34 4.07 9.04
C VAL A 189 -26.99 4.36 10.48
N GLU A 190 -27.18 3.35 11.35
CA GLU A 190 -26.78 3.43 12.75
C GLU A 190 -25.25 3.46 12.88
N THR A 191 -24.75 4.42 13.64
CA THR A 191 -23.32 4.55 13.94
C THR A 191 -23.11 4.78 15.43
N ARG A 192 -21.85 4.69 15.90
CA ARG A 192 -21.50 5.06 17.28
C ARG A 192 -21.76 6.53 17.64
N PHE A 193 -22.04 7.37 16.63
CA PHE A 193 -22.35 8.79 16.78
C PHE A 193 -23.84 9.09 16.56
N GLY A 194 -24.67 8.04 16.49
CA GLY A 194 -26.10 8.10 16.17
C GLY A 194 -26.41 7.75 14.72
N ALA A 195 -27.69 7.69 14.41
CA ALA A 195 -28.19 7.43 13.07
C ALA A 195 -27.86 8.59 12.11
N LEU A 196 -27.10 8.32 11.06
CA LEU A 196 -26.78 9.31 10.02
C LEU A 196 -27.57 9.03 8.74
N PRO A 197 -28.13 10.05 8.08
CA PRO A 197 -28.76 9.86 6.79
C PRO A 197 -27.71 9.46 5.74
N TYR A 198 -28.09 8.60 4.81
CA TYR A 198 -27.28 8.22 3.66
C TYR A 198 -27.77 8.93 2.40
N PHE A 199 -26.84 9.51 1.64
CA PHE A 199 -27.10 10.06 0.32
C PHE A 199 -26.16 9.42 -0.69
N GLU A 200 -26.64 9.18 -1.91
CA GLU A 200 -25.80 8.59 -2.95
C GLU A 200 -24.68 9.54 -3.38
N ARG A 201 -24.95 10.86 -3.41
CA ARG A 201 -24.00 11.87 -3.89
C ARG A 201 -23.90 13.02 -2.90
N LEU A 202 -22.68 13.55 -2.76
CA LEU A 202 -22.40 14.69 -1.89
C LEU A 202 -23.27 15.93 -2.20
N LYS A 203 -23.56 16.19 -3.47
CA LYS A 203 -24.38 17.35 -3.89
C LYS A 203 -25.85 17.28 -3.41
N ASP A 204 -26.31 16.12 -2.98
CA ASP A 204 -27.68 15.92 -2.51
C ASP A 204 -27.78 16.11 -0.97
N VAL A 205 -26.65 16.31 -0.28
CA VAL A 205 -26.60 16.56 1.16
C VAL A 205 -26.98 18.02 1.46
N PRO A 206 -27.98 18.29 2.32
CA PRO A 206 -28.33 19.65 2.70
C PRO A 206 -27.20 20.35 3.47
N ASP A 207 -27.06 21.66 3.27
CA ASP A 207 -26.04 22.47 3.94
C ASP A 207 -26.08 22.31 5.47
N GLY A 208 -24.90 22.19 6.09
CA GLY A 208 -24.76 22.02 7.54
C GLY A 208 -25.18 20.65 8.08
N THR A 209 -25.48 19.68 7.21
CA THR A 209 -25.92 18.33 7.61
C THR A 209 -24.76 17.35 7.63
N VAL A 210 -24.63 16.59 8.73
CA VAL A 210 -23.73 15.43 8.79
C VAL A 210 -24.44 14.23 8.17
N ALA A 211 -23.82 13.61 7.18
CA ALA A 211 -24.38 12.50 6.44
C ALA A 211 -23.31 11.50 6.03
N LEU A 212 -23.75 10.29 5.66
CA LEU A 212 -22.93 9.33 4.93
C LEU A 212 -23.17 9.51 3.44
N VAL A 213 -22.10 9.41 2.66
CA VAL A 213 -22.17 9.43 1.21
C VAL A 213 -21.26 8.35 0.63
N THR A 214 -21.57 7.88 -0.58
CA THR A 214 -20.57 7.13 -1.36
C THR A 214 -19.51 8.13 -1.83
N GLY A 215 -18.27 7.96 -1.38
CA GLY A 215 -17.15 8.81 -1.74
C GLY A 215 -16.54 8.48 -3.11
N SER A 216 -15.48 9.21 -3.46
CA SER A 216 -14.74 9.00 -4.71
C SER A 216 -13.56 8.05 -4.57
N SER A 217 -13.04 7.87 -3.36
CA SER A 217 -11.93 6.95 -3.08
C SER A 217 -12.36 5.49 -3.21
N GLY A 218 -11.44 4.64 -3.60
CA GLY A 218 -11.68 3.23 -3.88
C GLY A 218 -11.14 2.81 -5.24
N ILE A 219 -11.67 1.71 -5.79
CA ILE A 219 -11.22 1.15 -7.07
C ILE A 219 -12.39 0.62 -7.90
N GLY A 220 -12.46 1.02 -9.16
CA GLY A 220 -13.54 0.65 -10.06
C GLY A 220 -14.92 1.02 -9.50
N ALA A 221 -15.78 0.03 -9.28
CA ALA A 221 -17.12 0.22 -8.69
C ALA A 221 -17.13 0.19 -7.14
N HIS A 222 -16.02 -0.17 -6.50
CA HIS A 222 -15.92 -0.25 -5.05
C HIS A 222 -15.45 1.09 -4.49
N ARG A 223 -16.38 1.87 -3.95
CA ARG A 223 -16.13 3.21 -3.41
C ARG A 223 -16.41 3.29 -1.91
N PHE A 224 -15.55 4.03 -1.21
CA PHE A 224 -15.50 4.20 0.25
C PHE A 224 -16.28 5.42 0.75
#